data_AF-A0A9X0W8B5-F1
#
_entry.id   AF-A0A9X0W8B5-F1
#
_cell.length_a   1.000
_cell.length_b   1.000
_cell.length_c   1.000
_cell.angle_alpha   90.00
_cell.angle_beta   90.00
_cell.angle_gamma   90.00
#
_symmetry.space_group_name_H-M   'P 1'
#
loop_
_entity.id
_entity.type
_entity.pdbx_description
1 polymer ?
#
loop_
_entity_poly.entity_id
_entity_poly.type
_entity_poly.pdbx_seq_one_letter_code
_entity_poly.pdbx_strand_id
1 'polypeptide(L)'
;MRLRVRPRRGAEVLERPDRYISFRDIDCDGNAERFVTALRTAMCAGERDDPFWSYFEAKLEGRNGPKHDALYHIHCHLNHLRELLERWDEAELETMLEALEVECC
;
A
#
# COMPACT_ATOMS: atom_id res chain seq x y z
N MET A 1 -12.60 33.05 -49.04
CA MET A 1 -11.93 31.83 -48.55
C MET A 1 -12.53 31.44 -47.20
N ARG A 2 -13.44 30.46 -47.14
CA ARG A 2 -14.13 30.05 -45.89
C ARG A 2 -13.33 28.95 -45.21
N LEU A 3 -12.79 29.21 -44.02
CA LEU A 3 -12.14 28.18 -43.18
C LEU A 3 -13.20 27.21 -42.67
N ARG A 4 -13.12 25.94 -43.09
CA ARG A 4 -13.86 24.84 -42.48
C ARG A 4 -13.17 24.48 -41.16
N VAL A 5 -13.76 24.87 -40.04
CA VAL A 5 -13.37 24.36 -38.72
C VAL A 5 -13.88 22.91 -38.63
N ARG A 6 -12.97 21.95 -38.50
CA ARG A 6 -13.33 20.55 -38.22
C ARG A 6 -13.82 20.45 -36.76
N PRO A 7 -14.88 19.67 -36.47
CA PRO A 7 -15.26 19.41 -35.10
C PRO A 7 -14.14 18.64 -34.40
N ARG A 8 -13.77 19.07 -33.19
CA ARG A 8 -12.84 18.32 -32.34
C ARG A 8 -13.52 17.02 -31.92
N ARG A 9 -12.82 15.92 -32.18
CA ARG A 9 -13.13 14.55 -31.77
C ARG A 9 -13.50 14.57 -30.28
N GLY A 10 -14.60 13.93 -29.92
CA GLY A 10 -15.05 13.81 -28.55
C GLY A 10 -13.92 13.28 -27.67
N ALA A 11 -13.74 13.91 -26.51
CA ALA A 11 -12.88 13.38 -25.48
C ALA A 11 -13.48 12.04 -25.04
N GLU A 12 -12.77 10.95 -25.27
CA GLU A 12 -13.04 9.68 -24.59
C GLU A 12 -12.88 9.94 -23.10
N VAL A 13 -13.99 9.84 -22.38
CA VAL A 13 -13.99 9.83 -20.93
C VAL A 13 -13.33 8.52 -20.53
N LEU A 14 -12.02 8.58 -20.29
CA LEU A 14 -11.34 7.53 -19.54
C LEU A 14 -12.08 7.44 -18.21
N GLU A 15 -12.81 6.35 -18.00
CA GLU A 15 -13.52 6.07 -16.76
C GLU A 15 -12.49 6.05 -15.63
N ARG A 16 -12.26 7.21 -15.03
CA ARG A 16 -11.48 7.31 -13.80
C ARG A 16 -12.22 6.43 -12.80
N PRO A 17 -11.56 5.44 -12.17
CA PRO A 17 -12.22 4.61 -11.18
C PRO A 17 -12.89 5.55 -10.17
N ASP A 18 -14.18 5.30 -9.95
CA ASP A 18 -14.98 6.09 -9.03
C ASP A 18 -14.28 6.05 -7.67
N ARG A 19 -13.85 7.22 -7.16
CA ARG A 19 -13.07 7.32 -5.93
C ARG A 19 -13.85 6.90 -4.68
N TYR A 20 -15.14 6.57 -4.81
CA TYR A 20 -16.04 6.25 -3.72
C TYR A 20 -16.95 5.06 -4.10
N ILE A 21 -16.37 4.02 -4.69
CA ILE A 21 -16.96 2.69 -4.55
C ILE A 21 -16.99 2.40 -3.04
N SER A 22 -18.16 2.11 -2.48
CA SER A 22 -18.28 1.91 -1.04
C SER A 22 -17.33 0.77 -0.64
N PHE A 23 -16.47 0.99 0.36
CA PHE A 23 -15.50 0.04 0.94
C PHE A 23 -16.09 -1.29 1.46
N ARG A 24 -17.38 -1.51 1.23
CA ARG A 24 -18.21 -2.57 1.81
C ARG A 24 -17.85 -3.98 1.35
N ASP A 25 -16.97 -4.14 0.36
CA ASP A 25 -16.50 -5.44 -0.15
C ASP A 25 -14.96 -5.61 -0.12
N ILE A 26 -14.20 -4.68 0.48
CA ILE A 26 -12.74 -4.81 0.58
C ILE A 26 -12.35 -5.27 1.99
N ASP A 27 -11.64 -6.41 2.07
CA ASP A 27 -11.09 -6.97 3.31
C ASP A 27 -9.76 -6.28 3.68
N CYS A 28 -9.84 -5.03 4.12
CA CYS A 28 -8.66 -4.22 4.46
C CYS A 28 -7.84 -4.83 5.61
N ASP A 29 -8.49 -5.29 6.68
CA ASP A 29 -7.83 -5.97 7.79
C ASP A 29 -7.11 -7.24 7.33
N GLY A 30 -7.78 -8.10 6.56
CA GLY A 30 -7.18 -9.32 6.03
C GLY A 30 -6.04 -9.06 5.07
N ASN A 31 -6.14 -8.04 4.21
CA ASN A 31 -5.07 -7.65 3.31
C ASN A 31 -3.86 -7.07 4.07
N ALA A 32 -4.11 -6.28 5.12
CA ALA A 32 -3.04 -5.75 5.99
C ALA A 32 -2.29 -6.88 6.72
N GLU A 33 -3.01 -7.86 7.27
CA GLU A 33 -2.40 -9.03 7.93
C GLU A 33 -1.60 -9.90 6.95
N ARG A 34 -2.10 -10.06 5.72
CA ARG A 34 -1.37 -10.76 4.64
C ARG A 34 -0.07 -10.04 4.29
N PHE A 35 -0.12 -8.72 4.14
CA PHE A 35 1.07 -7.91 3.88
C PHE A 35 2.10 -8.05 5.01
N VAL A 36 1.69 -7.91 6.27
CA VAL A 36 2.59 -8.08 7.43
C VAL A 36 3.20 -9.49 7.46
N THR A 37 2.41 -10.52 7.14
CA THR A 37 2.91 -11.91 7.08
C THR A 37 3.95 -12.10 5.98
N ALA A 38 3.70 -11.54 4.79
CA ALA A 38 4.65 -11.59 3.67
C ALA A 38 5.94 -10.82 4.01
N LEU A 39 5.81 -9.65 4.64
CA LEU A 39 6.93 -8.83 5.09
C LEU A 39 7.80 -9.57 6.13
N ARG A 40 7.18 -10.25 7.10
CA ARG A 40 7.90 -11.14 8.05
C ARG A 40 8.67 -12.25 7.34
N THR A 41 8.06 -12.84 6.31
CA THR A 41 8.67 -13.93 5.54
C THR A 41 9.90 -13.44 4.77
N ALA A 42 9.80 -12.28 4.11
CA ALA A 42 10.91 -11.65 3.42
C ALA A 42 12.07 -11.34 4.38
N MET A 43 11.77 -10.84 5.58
CA MET A 43 12.78 -10.62 6.62
C MET A 43 13.54 -11.89 7.01
N CYS A 44 12.83 -12.97 7.31
CA CYS A 44 13.46 -14.25 7.68
C CYS A 44 14.27 -14.86 6.54
N ALA A 45 13.80 -14.76 5.29
CA ALA A 45 14.47 -15.36 4.13
C ALA A 45 15.78 -14.65 3.76
N GLY A 46 15.87 -13.35 3.98
CA GLY A 46 17.05 -12.56 3.61
C GLY A 46 18.12 -12.46 4.71
N GLU A 47 17.94 -13.09 5.87
CA GLU A 47 18.78 -12.88 7.07
C GLU A 47 19.06 -11.39 7.33
N ARG A 48 18.04 -10.56 7.08
CA ARG A 48 18.16 -9.10 7.07
C ARG A 48 18.20 -8.58 8.50
N ASP A 49 19.01 -7.55 8.73
CA ASP A 49 19.00 -6.76 9.97
C ASP A 49 18.60 -5.33 9.59
N ASP A 50 17.37 -4.92 9.95
CA ASP A 50 16.88 -3.57 9.71
C ASP A 50 16.29 -2.98 11.01
N PRO A 51 16.78 -1.80 11.44
CA PRO A 51 16.35 -1.20 12.70
C PRO A 51 14.92 -0.66 12.63
N PHE A 52 14.45 -0.23 11.47
CA PHE A 52 13.06 0.19 11.30
C PHE A 52 12.12 -1.02 11.37
N TRP A 53 12.48 -2.13 10.71
CA TRP A 53 11.71 -3.38 10.83
C TRP A 53 11.56 -3.81 12.29
N SER A 54 12.67 -3.85 13.03
CA SER A 54 12.67 -4.26 14.45
C SER A 54 11.74 -3.38 15.30
N TYR A 55 11.72 -2.07 15.04
CA TYR A 55 10.81 -1.14 15.69
C TYR A 55 9.34 -1.38 15.28
N PHE A 56 9.08 -1.55 13.99
CA PHE A 56 7.75 -1.75 13.43
C PHE A 56 7.11 -3.06 13.90
N GLU A 57 7.87 -4.16 13.89
CA GLU A 57 7.41 -5.45 14.39
C GLU A 57 7.08 -5.40 15.90
N ALA A 58 7.91 -4.72 16.70
CA ALA A 58 7.60 -4.52 18.11
C ALA A 58 6.31 -3.72 18.35
N LYS A 59 5.93 -2.81 17.44
CA LYS A 59 4.63 -2.11 17.49
C LYS A 59 3.47 -3.05 17.15
N LEU A 60 3.58 -3.83 16.09
CA LEU A 60 2.58 -4.83 15.70
C LEU A 60 2.30 -5.86 16.81
N GLU A 61 3.33 -6.23 17.56
CA GLU A 61 3.22 -7.17 18.67
C GLU A 61 2.78 -6.53 20.00
N GLY A 62 2.56 -5.21 20.02
CA GLY A 62 2.14 -4.47 21.21
C GLY A 62 3.22 -4.36 22.30
N ARG A 63 4.50 -4.57 21.96
CA ARG A 63 5.61 -4.45 22.92
C ARG A 63 5.93 -3.00 23.28
N ASN A 64 5.60 -2.05 22.40
CA ASN A 64 5.94 -0.63 22.53
C ASN A 64 4.70 0.29 22.56
N GLY A 65 3.68 -0.05 23.35
CA GLY A 65 2.49 0.77 23.56
C GLY A 65 1.17 0.00 23.40
N PRO A 66 0.03 0.69 23.21
CA PRO A 66 -1.24 0.03 22.92
C PRO A 66 -1.11 -0.80 21.63
N LYS A 67 -1.67 -2.01 21.67
CA LYS A 67 -1.72 -2.86 20.48
C LYS A 67 -2.83 -2.34 19.55
N HIS A 68 -2.43 -1.86 18.38
CA HIS A 68 -3.34 -1.53 17.29
C HIS A 68 -3.30 -2.64 16.22
N ASP A 69 -4.26 -2.63 15.31
CA ASP A 69 -4.29 -3.54 14.17
C ASP A 69 -3.16 -3.24 13.17
N ALA A 70 -2.89 -4.20 12.28
CA ALA A 70 -1.86 -4.07 11.25
C ALA A 70 -2.13 -2.89 10.31
N LEU A 71 -3.39 -2.65 9.94
CA LEU A 71 -3.77 -1.59 9.01
C LEU A 71 -3.40 -0.21 9.55
N TYR A 72 -3.68 0.06 10.82
CA TYR A 72 -3.30 1.28 11.51
C TYR A 72 -1.78 1.51 11.46
N HIS A 73 -1.00 0.48 11.77
CA HIS A 73 0.46 0.59 11.77
C HIS A 73 1.02 0.79 10.35
N ILE A 74 0.49 0.10 9.35
CA ILE A 74 0.85 0.30 7.94
C ILE A 74 0.55 1.75 7.54
N HIS A 75 -0.63 2.27 7.86
CA HIS A 75 -1.00 3.64 7.56
C HIS A 75 -0.05 4.66 8.18
N CYS A 76 0.27 4.51 9.48
CA CYS A 76 1.21 5.41 10.17
C CYS A 76 2.64 5.36 9.62
N HIS A 77 3.04 4.25 9.01
CA HIS A 77 4.42 4.02 8.58
C HIS A 77 4.56 3.81 7.07
N LEU A 78 3.55 4.17 6.28
CA LEU A 78 3.45 3.84 4.85
C LEU A 78 4.70 4.23 4.05
N ASN A 79 5.17 5.47 4.20
CA ASN A 79 6.36 5.94 3.47
C ASN A 79 7.65 5.23 3.95
N HIS A 80 7.77 4.94 5.24
CA HIS A 80 8.92 4.20 5.77
C HIS A 80 8.94 2.75 5.29
N LEU A 81 7.76 2.13 5.14
CA LEU A 81 7.61 0.83 4.52
C LEU A 81 7.99 0.88 3.04
N ARG A 82 7.59 1.90 2.30
CA ARG A 82 8.02 2.07 0.89
C ARG A 82 9.55 2.15 0.77
N GLU A 83 10.18 3.00 1.59
CA GLU A 83 11.65 3.11 1.63
C GLU A 83 12.33 1.79 2.05
N LEU A 84 11.71 1.03 2.96
CA LEU A 84 12.21 -0.27 3.40
C LEU A 84 12.23 -1.28 2.24
N LEU A 85 11.11 -1.37 1.52
CA LEU A 85 10.93 -2.32 0.43
C LEU A 85 11.82 -1.98 -0.77
N GLU A 86 11.98 -0.69 -1.09
CA GLU A 86 12.92 -0.23 -2.12
C GLU A 86 14.37 -0.64 -1.77
N ARG A 87 14.78 -0.49 -0.50
CA ARG A 87 16.11 -0.92 -0.04
C ARG A 87 16.30 -2.43 -0.11
N TRP A 88 15.23 -3.21 0.02
CA TRP A 88 15.28 -4.68 -0.01
C TRP A 88 15.08 -5.26 -1.41
N ASP A 89 14.79 -4.43 -2.41
CA ASP A 89 14.45 -4.83 -3.78
C ASP A 89 13.20 -5.75 -3.83
N GLU A 90 12.22 -5.50 -2.96
CA GLU A 90 11.03 -6.35 -2.77
C GLU A 90 9.82 -5.83 -3.57
N ALA A 91 9.93 -5.85 -4.90
CA ALA A 91 8.93 -5.28 -5.81
C ALA A 91 7.49 -5.87 -5.64
N GLU A 92 7.39 -7.15 -5.27
CA GLU A 92 6.10 -7.79 -5.00
C GLU A 92 5.43 -7.18 -3.76
N LEU A 93 6.19 -6.94 -2.70
CA LEU A 93 5.69 -6.30 -1.49
C LEU A 93 5.37 -4.82 -1.73
N GLU A 94 6.12 -4.12 -2.58
CA GLU A 94 5.80 -2.73 -2.98
C GLU A 94 4.43 -2.65 -3.65
N THR A 95 4.14 -3.61 -4.54
CA THR A 95 2.85 -3.71 -5.23
C THR A 95 1.71 -3.98 -4.23
N MET A 96 1.93 -4.85 -3.23
CA MET A 96 0.96 -5.08 -2.17
C MET A 96 0.70 -3.83 -1.31
N LEU A 97 1.76 -3.08 -0.99
CA LEU A 97 1.67 -1.84 -0.22
C LEU A 97 0.90 -0.74 -0.99
N GLU A 98 1.14 -0.61 -2.29
CA GLU A 98 0.41 0.33 -3.16
C GLU A 98 -1.08 -0.01 -3.22
N ALA A 99 -1.44 -1.29 -3.35
CA ALA A 99 -2.83 -1.72 -3.33
C ALA A 99 -3.51 -1.34 -2.00
N LEU A 100 -2.84 -1.61 -0.86
CA LEU A 100 -3.34 -1.22 0.47
C LEU A 100 -3.51 0.30 0.62
N GLU A 101 -2.60 1.10 0.06
CA GLU A 101 -2.70 2.56 0.06
C GLU A 101 -3.92 3.05 -0.73
N VAL A 102 -4.14 2.49 -1.92
CA VAL A 102 -5.24 2.90 -2.81
C VAL A 102 -6.61 2.44 -2.28
N GLU A 103 -6.66 1.25 -1.68
CA GLU A 103 -7.91 0.59 -1.30
C GLU A 103 -8.35 0.92 0.14
N CYS A 104 -7.40 1.17 1.05
CA CYS A 104 -7.65 1.15 2.49
C CYS A 104 -7.11 2.35 3.29
N CYS A 105 -6.44 3.33 2.66
CA CYS A 105 -5.82 4.49 3.34
C CYS A 105 -6.37 5.86 2.91
#